data_AF-A0AAP3XRH2-F1
#
_entry.id   AF-A0AAP3XRH2-F1
#
_cell.length_a   1.000
_cell.length_b   1.000
_cell.length_c   1.000
_cell.angle_alpha   90.00
_cell.angle_beta   90.00
_cell.angle_gamma   90.00
#
_symmetry.space_group_name_H-M   'P 1'
#
loop_
_entity.id
_entity.type
_entity.pdbx_description
1 polymer ?
#
loop_
_entity_poly.entity_id
_entity_poly.type
_entity_poly.pdbx_seq_one_letter_code
_entity_poly.pdbx_strand_id
1 'polypeptide(L)'
;MSVEIFQFRGPENCEWVTTENTLNFQMLPGIDVSQWRPFHVQIVDRNDNGVRLVKSDVFSVGLNSVFIMNARARHALESALSPFGSILKVECNDTSLWMYYVKNYVNALDLKKSDIFWSDEEILFLYASMFS
;
A
#
# COMPACT_ATOMS: atom_id res chain seq x y z
N MET A 1 17.13 -22.50 13.33
CA MET A 1 17.15 -21.35 12.42
C MET A 1 15.96 -20.48 12.77
N SER A 2 16.19 -19.27 13.27
CA SER A 2 15.15 -18.25 13.42
C SER A 2 15.00 -17.52 12.07
N VAL A 3 13.77 -17.32 11.62
CA VAL A 3 13.46 -16.47 10.47
C VAL A 3 13.14 -15.09 11.03
N GLU A 4 13.92 -14.08 10.67
CA GLU A 4 13.59 -12.69 10.97
C GLU A 4 12.58 -12.19 9.93
N ILE A 5 11.41 -11.75 10.41
CA ILE A 5 10.36 -11.17 9.56
C ILE A 5 10.49 -9.65 9.68
N PHE A 6 10.98 -9.01 8.62
CA PHE A 6 11.03 -7.55 8.54
C PHE A 6 9.63 -7.03 8.19
N GLN A 7 9.03 -6.26 9.09
CA GLN A 7 7.76 -5.58 8.84
C GLN A 7 8.07 -4.16 8.38
N PHE A 8 7.73 -3.85 7.13
CA PHE A 8 7.93 -2.52 6.57
C PHE A 8 7.10 -1.51 7.37
N ARG A 9 7.73 -0.46 7.88
CA ARG A 9 7.05 0.63 8.59
C ARG A 9 6.60 1.71 7.62
N GLY A 10 5.41 2.27 7.86
CA GLY A 10 4.95 3.47 7.16
C GLY A 10 5.84 4.69 7.47
N PRO A 11 5.59 5.84 6.82
CA PRO A 11 6.32 7.08 7.09
C PRO A 11 6.32 7.42 8.59
N GLU A 12 7.46 7.87 9.13
CA GLU A 12 7.71 7.96 10.59
C GLU A 12 6.75 8.84 11.41
N ASN A 13 5.85 9.59 10.76
CA ASN A 13 4.94 10.53 11.42
C ASN A 13 3.50 10.49 10.90
N CYS A 14 3.14 9.51 10.08
CA CYS A 14 1.80 9.42 9.48
C CYS A 14 1.08 8.14 9.91
N GLU A 15 -0.24 8.22 10.04
CA GLU A 15 -1.08 7.05 10.18
C GLU A 15 -0.85 6.08 9.01
N TRP A 16 -0.85 4.80 9.32
CA TRP A 16 -0.63 3.71 8.39
C TRP A 16 -1.50 2.53 8.78
N VAL A 17 -1.62 1.55 7.90
CA VAL A 17 -2.47 0.38 8.14
C VAL A 17 -1.65 -0.89 8.15
N THR A 18 -2.02 -1.80 9.03
CA THR A 18 -1.44 -3.14 9.11
C THR A 18 -2.53 -4.18 8.95
N THR A 19 -2.15 -5.36 8.46
CA THR A 19 -3.01 -6.55 8.44
C THR A 19 -2.69 -7.42 9.65
N GLU A 20 -3.69 -8.13 10.17
CA GLU A 20 -3.47 -9.14 11.23
C GLU A 20 -2.78 -10.40 10.69
N ASN A 21 -2.85 -10.62 9.37
CA ASN A 21 -2.28 -11.78 8.71
C ASN A 21 -1.52 -11.36 7.45
N THR A 22 -0.20 -11.21 7.60
CA THR A 22 0.72 -10.83 6.52
C THR A 22 0.83 -11.91 5.43
N LEU A 23 0.61 -13.19 5.79
CA LEU A 23 0.75 -14.33 4.87
C LEU A 23 -0.37 -14.44 3.84
N ASN A 24 -1.53 -13.84 4.09
CA ASN A 24 -2.69 -13.93 3.19
C ASN A 24 -2.72 -12.82 2.13
N PHE A 25 -1.80 -11.86 2.18
CA PHE A 25 -1.83 -10.69 1.31
C PHE A 25 -0.86 -10.81 0.14
N GLN A 26 -0.98 -11.90 -0.63
CA GLN A 26 -0.37 -11.97 -1.96
C GLN A 26 -1.34 -11.33 -2.96
N MET A 27 -1.09 -10.05 -3.30
CA MET A 27 -1.71 -9.49 -4.50
C MET A 27 -1.06 -10.14 -5.71
N LEU A 28 -1.64 -11.25 -6.17
CA LEU A 28 -1.22 -11.86 -7.41
C LEU A 28 -1.73 -10.99 -8.58
N PRO A 29 -0.87 -10.66 -9.56
CA PRO A 29 -1.36 -10.11 -10.81
C PRO A 29 -2.45 -11.01 -11.38
N GLY A 30 -3.59 -10.43 -11.76
CA GLY A 30 -4.68 -11.19 -12.39
C GLY A 30 -5.73 -11.77 -11.44
N ILE A 31 -5.84 -11.27 -10.19
CA ILE A 31 -7.01 -11.55 -9.36
C ILE A 31 -8.28 -11.16 -10.13
N ASP A 32 -9.22 -12.10 -10.22
CA ASP A 32 -10.58 -11.83 -10.63
C ASP A 32 -11.28 -11.03 -9.52
N VAL A 33 -11.52 -9.75 -9.78
CA VAL A 33 -12.19 -8.84 -8.84
C VAL A 33 -13.57 -9.36 -8.42
N SER A 34 -14.23 -10.21 -9.23
CA SER A 34 -15.49 -10.85 -8.85
C SER A 34 -15.37 -11.77 -7.64
N GLN A 35 -14.17 -12.29 -7.38
CA GLN A 35 -13.86 -13.17 -6.25
C GLN A 35 -13.30 -12.40 -5.04
N TRP A 36 -13.24 -11.07 -5.12
CA TRP A 36 -12.73 -10.24 -4.04
C TRP A 36 -13.46 -10.49 -2.73
N ARG A 37 -12.70 -10.76 -1.68
CA ARG A 37 -13.19 -10.80 -0.31
C ARG A 37 -12.44 -9.73 0.48
N PRO A 38 -13.15 -8.78 1.12
CA PRO A 38 -12.52 -7.85 2.02
C PRO A 38 -11.71 -8.58 3.09
N PHE A 39 -10.57 -8.01 3.45
CA PHE A 39 -9.71 -8.49 4.53
C PHE A 39 -9.68 -7.43 5.62
N HIS A 40 -9.36 -7.86 6.84
CA HIS A 40 -9.31 -6.98 7.99
C HIS A 40 -8.00 -6.21 8.06
N VAL A 41 -8.08 -4.91 8.31
CA VAL A 41 -6.95 -4.02 8.61
C VAL A 41 -7.21 -3.22 9.87
N GLN A 42 -6.12 -2.83 10.50
CA GLN A 42 -6.10 -1.95 11.66
C GLN A 42 -5.32 -0.68 11.32
N ILE A 43 -5.82 0.47 11.79
CA ILE A 43 -5.09 1.73 11.69
C ILE A 43 -4.13 1.80 12.86
N VAL A 44 -2.85 2.03 12.56
CA VAL A 44 -1.85 2.37 13.55
C VAL A 44 -1.78 3.90 13.61
N ASP A 45 -2.33 4.47 14.68
CA ASP A 45 -2.44 5.92 14.89
C ASP A 45 -1.46 6.47 15.93
N ARG A 46 -0.62 5.59 16.47
CA ARG A 46 0.43 5.92 17.43
C ARG A 46 1.71 5.17 17.09
N ASN A 47 2.85 5.81 17.36
CA ASN A 47 4.14 5.13 17.29
C ASN A 47 4.41 4.29 18.56
N ASP A 48 5.56 3.61 18.59
CA ASP A 48 5.99 2.75 19.70
C ASP A 48 6.11 3.51 21.04
N ASN A 49 6.25 4.84 21.00
CA ASN A 49 6.30 5.71 22.18
C ASN A 49 4.90 6.24 22.59
N GLY A 50 3.83 5.77 21.94
CA GLY A 50 2.45 6.21 22.17
C GLY A 50 2.12 7.60 21.61
N VAL A 51 3.04 8.24 20.88
CA VAL A 51 2.82 9.57 20.27
C VAL A 51 1.85 9.43 19.10
N ARG A 52 0.84 10.31 19.05
CA ARG A 52 -0.17 10.31 17.99
C ARG A 52 0.44 10.71 16.65
N LEU A 53 0.12 9.92 15.63
CA LEU A 53 0.53 10.13 14.25
C LEU A 53 -0.41 11.11 13.53
N VAL A 54 0.08 11.72 12.45
CA VAL A 54 -0.70 12.63 11.62
C VAL A 54 -1.71 11.84 10.79
N LYS A 55 -2.97 12.28 10.78
CA LYS A 55 -4.02 11.68 9.97
C LYS A 55 -3.66 11.68 8.49
N SER A 56 -3.81 10.53 7.85
CA SER A 56 -3.61 10.39 6.41
C SER A 56 -4.90 10.12 5.66
N ASP A 57 -5.01 10.67 4.46
CA ASP A 57 -6.06 10.29 3.52
C ASP A 57 -5.69 9.03 2.73
N VAL A 58 -4.38 8.74 2.65
CA VAL A 58 -3.78 7.63 1.92
C VAL A 58 -2.81 6.90 2.84
N PHE A 59 -3.12 5.65 3.15
CA PHE A 59 -2.35 4.83 4.07
C PHE A 59 -1.37 3.94 3.31
N SER A 60 -0.13 3.92 3.78
CA SER A 60 0.84 2.89 3.40
C SER A 60 0.45 1.56 4.04
N VAL A 61 0.47 0.49 3.24
CA VAL A 61 0.42 -0.89 3.74
C VAL A 61 1.84 -1.42 3.74
N GLY A 62 2.28 -2.04 4.83
CA GLY A 62 3.65 -2.53 4.98
C GLY A 62 4.07 -3.64 3.99
N LEU A 63 3.20 -4.11 3.09
CA LEU A 63 3.52 -5.16 2.14
C LEU A 63 2.75 -4.95 0.82
N ASN A 64 3.49 -4.96 -0.28
CA ASN A 64 3.03 -4.82 -1.68
C ASN A 64 2.46 -3.43 -1.98
N SER A 65 2.65 -2.94 -3.22
CA SER A 65 2.26 -1.62 -3.74
C SER A 65 0.76 -1.31 -3.66
N VAL A 66 0.23 -1.31 -2.45
CA VAL A 66 -1.18 -1.30 -2.16
C VAL A 66 -1.53 0.03 -1.57
N PHE A 67 -2.44 0.67 -2.27
CA PHE A 67 -2.89 2.00 -1.98
C PHE A 67 -4.21 1.91 -1.24
N ILE A 68 -4.18 2.05 0.09
CA ILE A 68 -5.38 2.10 0.93
C ILE A 68 -5.74 3.56 1.20
N MET A 69 -7.02 3.89 1.15
CA MET A 69 -7.52 5.24 1.27
C MET A 69 -8.81 5.31 2.07
N ASN A 70 -9.04 6.46 2.71
CA ASN A 70 -10.31 6.75 3.37
C ASN A 70 -11.40 7.19 2.37
N ALA A 71 -12.59 7.50 2.88
CA ALA A 71 -13.74 7.90 2.05
C ALA A 71 -13.49 9.19 1.27
N ARG A 72 -12.75 10.15 1.86
CA ARG A 72 -12.44 11.44 1.24
C ARG A 72 -11.51 11.27 0.05
N ALA A 73 -10.39 10.57 0.23
CA ALA A 73 -9.47 10.27 -0.86
C ALA A 73 -10.12 9.41 -1.94
N ARG A 74 -10.93 8.41 -1.56
CA ARG A 74 -11.71 7.63 -2.53
C ARG A 74 -12.54 8.55 -3.41
N HIS A 75 -13.37 9.39 -2.83
CA HIS A 75 -14.23 10.28 -3.58
C HIS A 75 -13.44 11.24 -4.48
N ALA A 76 -12.31 11.75 -4.00
CA ALA A 76 -11.46 12.66 -4.77
C ALA A 76 -10.77 11.97 -5.96
N LEU A 77 -10.38 10.70 -5.82
CA LEU A 77 -9.56 9.98 -6.79
C LEU A 77 -10.34 9.01 -7.68
N GLU A 78 -11.57 8.66 -7.32
CA GLU A 78 -12.37 7.61 -7.98
C GLU A 78 -12.49 7.83 -9.49
N SER A 79 -12.78 9.04 -9.93
CA SER A 79 -12.89 9.36 -11.36
C SER A 79 -11.58 9.19 -12.13
N ALA A 80 -10.45 9.54 -11.51
CA ALA A 80 -9.13 9.41 -12.11
C ALA A 80 -8.62 7.96 -12.12
N LEU A 81 -8.97 7.18 -11.11
CA LEU A 81 -8.45 5.82 -10.90
C LEU A 81 -9.28 4.72 -11.55
N SER A 82 -10.60 4.91 -11.67
CA SER A 82 -11.54 3.91 -12.21
C SER A 82 -11.18 3.39 -13.61
N PRO A 83 -10.63 4.20 -14.54
CA PRO A 83 -10.21 3.69 -15.85
C PRO A 83 -9.07 2.66 -15.79
N PHE A 84 -8.22 2.71 -14.76
CA PHE A 84 -6.99 1.91 -14.68
C PHE A 84 -7.05 0.75 -13.69
N GLY A 85 -8.13 0.64 -12.91
CA GLY A 85 -8.21 -0.34 -11.85
C GLY A 85 -9.60 -0.50 -11.23
N SER A 86 -9.62 -0.93 -9.98
CA SER A 86 -10.85 -1.10 -9.21
C SER A 86 -10.62 -0.69 -7.77
N ILE A 87 -11.61 -0.01 -7.22
CA ILE A 87 -11.60 0.43 -5.83
C ILE A 87 -12.40 -0.61 -5.04
N LEU A 88 -11.72 -1.32 -4.15
CA LEU A 88 -12.22 -2.47 -3.43
C LEU A 88 -12.36 -2.12 -1.95
N LYS A 89 -13.47 -2.50 -1.33
CA LYS A 89 -13.67 -2.24 0.10
C LYS A 89 -12.75 -3.13 0.95
N VAL A 90 -12.23 -2.56 2.03
CA VAL A 90 -11.43 -3.25 3.06
C VAL A 90 -12.20 -3.16 4.38
N GLU A 91 -12.05 -4.17 5.24
CA GLU A 91 -12.69 -4.18 6.56
C GLU A 91 -11.79 -3.50 7.58
N CYS A 92 -12.33 -2.53 8.31
CA CYS A 92 -11.65 -1.86 9.42
C CYS A 92 -12.72 -1.48 10.44
N ASN A 93 -12.43 -1.70 11.73
CA ASN A 93 -13.39 -1.44 12.80
C ASN A 93 -13.63 0.06 13.02
N ASP A 94 -12.61 0.88 12.81
CA ASP A 94 -12.63 2.30 13.17
C ASP A 94 -13.22 3.18 12.07
N THR A 95 -13.06 2.79 10.80
CA THR A 95 -13.52 3.60 9.67
C THR A 95 -13.69 2.80 8.40
N SER A 96 -14.39 3.37 7.42
CA SER A 96 -14.47 2.76 6.09
C SER A 96 -13.19 3.05 5.31
N LEU A 97 -12.57 2.00 4.80
CA LEU A 97 -11.36 2.05 3.99
C LEU A 97 -11.56 1.32 2.65
N TRP A 98 -10.79 1.75 1.66
CA TRP A 98 -10.78 1.16 0.33
C TRP A 98 -9.36 0.98 -0.15
N MET A 99 -9.14 -0.11 -0.88
CA MET A 99 -7.91 -0.42 -1.57
C MET A 99 -8.08 -0.11 -3.06
N TYR A 100 -7.07 0.48 -3.69
CA TYR A 100 -7.01 0.54 -5.14
C TYR A 100 -6.21 -0.64 -5.69
N TYR A 101 -6.88 -1.46 -6.49
CA TYR A 101 -6.29 -2.57 -7.23
C TYR A 101 -6.10 -2.16 -8.69
N VAL A 102 -4.85 -2.05 -9.12
CA VAL A 102 -4.50 -1.77 -10.52
C VAL A 102 -4.76 -3.03 -11.35
N LYS A 103 -5.58 -2.91 -12.40
CA LYS A 103 -5.91 -4.04 -13.29
C LYS A 103 -4.87 -4.23 -14.39
N ASN A 104 -4.36 -3.11 -14.90
CA ASN A 104 -3.48 -3.10 -16.07
C ASN A 104 -2.12 -2.53 -15.68
N TYR A 105 -1.12 -3.40 -15.55
CA TYR A 105 0.26 -2.98 -15.42
C TYR A 105 0.86 -2.82 -16.80
N VAL A 106 1.22 -1.59 -17.15
CA VAL A 106 1.97 -1.29 -18.38
C VAL A 106 3.41 -1.06 -17.96
N ASN A 107 4.34 -1.83 -18.53
CA ASN A 107 5.76 -1.54 -18.37
C ASN A 107 6.10 -0.26 -19.13
N ALA A 108 6.13 0.86 -18.40
CA ALA A 108 6.46 2.17 -18.93
C ALA A 108 7.91 2.60 -18.57
N LEU A 109 8.71 1.72 -17.96
CA LEU A 109 10.05 2.05 -17.52
C LEU A 109 11.03 1.97 -18.72
N ASP A 110 11.53 3.12 -19.16
CA ASP A 110 12.59 3.19 -20.17
C ASP A 110 13.95 2.93 -19.50
N LEU A 111 14.36 1.66 -19.47
CA LEU A 111 15.63 1.21 -18.89
C LEU A 111 16.85 1.89 -19.53
N LYS A 112 16.75 2.42 -20.75
CA LYS A 112 17.88 3.05 -21.45
C LYS A 112 18.07 4.51 -21.07
N LYS A 113 17.01 5.17 -20.61
CA LYS A 113 17.01 6.59 -20.21
C LYS A 113 16.90 6.80 -18.71
N SER A 114 16.77 5.73 -17.95
CA SER A 114 16.64 5.78 -16.50
C SER A 114 17.95 5.33 -15.85
N ASP A 115 18.47 6.15 -14.93
CA ASP A 115 19.51 5.69 -14.01
C ASP A 115 18.83 4.84 -12.94
N ILE A 116 18.98 3.52 -13.04
CA ILE A 116 18.33 2.58 -12.14
C ILE A 116 19.36 2.05 -11.16
N PHE A 117 19.12 2.31 -9.88
CA PHE A 117 19.80 1.61 -8.80
C PHE A 117 19.09 0.29 -8.52
N TRP A 118 19.76 -0.81 -8.83
CA TRP A 118 19.36 -2.14 -8.41
C TRP A 118 20.12 -2.47 -7.14
N SER A 119 19.43 -2.71 -6.02
CA SER A 119 20.00 -3.47 -4.91
C SER A 119 19.97 -4.95 -5.23
N ASP A 120 21.07 -5.65 -4.98
CA ASP A 120 21.21 -7.11 -5.19
C ASP A 120 20.34 -7.94 -4.23
N GLU A 121 19.66 -7.30 -3.28
CA GLU A 121 18.63 -7.91 -2.44
C GLU A 121 17.27 -7.81 -3.15
N GLU A 122 16.66 -8.98 -3.41
CA GLU A 122 15.35 -9.07 -4.05
C GLU A 122 14.32 -8.16 -3.35
N ILE A 123 13.57 -7.43 -4.19
CA ILE A 123 12.44 -6.52 -3.92
C ILE A 123 12.86 -5.04 -3.73
N LEU A 124 12.99 -4.34 -4.87
CA LEU A 124 13.05 -2.87 -4.92
C LEU A 124 11.66 -2.24 -5.09
N PHE A 125 11.31 -1.37 -4.16
CA PHE A 125 10.49 -0.19 -4.45
C PHE A 125 11.40 1.04 -4.48
N LEU A 126 11.40 1.76 -5.60
CA LEU A 126 12.25 2.92 -5.87
C LEU A 126 11.96 4.09 -4.90
N TYR A 127 12.97 4.48 -4.11
CA TYR A 127 13.03 5.80 -3.48
C TYR A 127 13.89 6.73 -4.35
N ALA A 128 13.33 7.89 -4.73
CA ALA A 128 14.11 9.02 -5.21
C ALA A 128 14.34 9.99 -4.05
N SER A 129 15.51 9.95 -3.41
CA SER A 129 15.98 11.06 -2.57
C SER A 129 16.81 12.01 -3.43
N MET A 130 16.19 13.07 -3.94
CA MET A 130 16.92 14.27 -4.35
C MET A 130 17.14 15.14 -3.11
N PHE A 131 18.24 14.92 -2.41
CA PHE A 131 18.89 15.94 -1.57
C PHE A 131 20.41 15.80 -1.71
N SER A 132 20.97 16.64 -2.58
CA SER A 132 22.31 17.23 -2.44
C SER A 132 22.36 18.48 -3.29
#